data_AF-A0A816HEN8-F1
#
_entry.id   AF-A0A816HEN8-F1
#
_cell.length_a   1.000
_cell.length_b   1.000
_cell.length_c   1.000
_cell.angle_alpha   90.00
_cell.angle_beta   90.00
_cell.angle_gamma   90.00
#
_symmetry.space_group_name_H-M   'P 1'
#
loop_
_entity.id
_entity.type
_entity.pdbx_description
1 polymer ?
#
loop_
_entity_poly.entity_id
_entity_poly.type
_entity_poly.pdbx_seq_one_letter_code
_entity_poly.pdbx_strand_id
1 'polypeptide(L)'
;VPLTDPIRLKTDCDIDSDFPPKPELSSQFIYDYFFQQYPMKDFYQKFFIGAVCPLGLECNGRNMNYYDNKVFMKNLLENFIPDHIDQQINLGCSNKVAICLGEGINYSTLDKLNSKYQFFKKILKVSHPRYIMQYKRKQINDYVQQYINACHLALKLVSK
;
A
#
# COMPACT_ATOMS: atom_id res chain seq x y z
N VAL A 1 -6.68 -9.48 -3.61
CA VAL A 1 -5.77 -9.30 -2.45
C VAL A 1 -4.78 -8.18 -2.81
N PRO A 2 -4.53 -7.18 -1.94
CA PRO A 2 -3.67 -6.04 -2.28
C PRO A 2 -2.27 -6.46 -2.73
N LEU A 3 -1.76 -5.83 -3.79
CA LEU A 3 -0.43 -6.07 -4.37
C LEU A 3 -0.15 -7.56 -4.68
N THR A 4 -1.19 -8.33 -4.97
CA THR A 4 -1.12 -9.76 -5.26
C THR A 4 -1.99 -10.04 -6.46
N ASP A 5 -1.36 -10.14 -7.64
CA ASP A 5 -2.05 -10.48 -8.87
C ASP A 5 -2.51 -11.96 -8.88
N PRO A 6 -3.41 -12.37 -9.80
CA PRO A 6 -3.93 -13.74 -9.83
C PRO A 6 -2.85 -14.81 -10.00
N ILE A 7 -1.70 -14.47 -10.60
CA ILE A 7 -0.57 -15.40 -10.75
C ILE A 7 0.02 -15.67 -9.37
N ARG A 8 0.39 -14.61 -8.64
CA ARG A 8 0.97 -14.71 -7.27
C ARG A 8 0.01 -15.28 -6.26
N LEU A 9 -1.28 -14.96 -6.39
CA LEU A 9 -2.31 -15.53 -5.54
C LEU A 9 -2.31 -17.06 -5.60
N LYS A 10 -2.14 -17.64 -6.79
CA LYS A 10 -2.02 -19.08 -6.95
C LYS A 10 -0.63 -19.62 -6.57
N THR A 11 0.44 -19.03 -7.10
CA THR A 11 1.79 -19.61 -6.99
C THR A 11 2.43 -19.44 -5.62
N ASP A 12 2.15 -18.32 -4.95
CA ASP A 12 2.82 -17.93 -3.70
C ASP A 12 1.88 -18.04 -2.49
N CYS A 13 0.56 -17.88 -2.69
CA CYS A 13 -0.43 -17.98 -1.60
C CYS A 13 -1.27 -19.26 -1.62
N ASP A 14 -1.15 -20.10 -2.65
CA ASP A 14 -1.96 -21.33 -2.85
C ASP A 14 -3.48 -21.07 -2.80
N ILE A 15 -3.91 -19.93 -3.35
CA ILE A 15 -5.32 -19.55 -3.46
C ILE A 15 -5.72 -19.50 -4.94
N ASP A 16 -6.68 -20.34 -5.31
CA ASP A 16 -7.25 -20.35 -6.65
C ASP A 16 -8.07 -19.08 -6.95
N SER A 17 -8.09 -18.70 -8.22
CA SER A 17 -8.82 -17.54 -8.71
C SER A 17 -9.26 -17.76 -10.16
N ASP A 18 -10.51 -17.42 -10.45
CA ASP A 18 -11.06 -17.47 -11.81
C ASP A 18 -10.72 -16.22 -12.64
N PHE A 19 -10.01 -15.23 -12.06
CA PHE A 19 -9.56 -14.06 -12.80
C PHE A 19 -8.48 -14.38 -13.83
N PRO A 20 -8.44 -13.66 -14.97
CA PRO A 20 -7.38 -13.82 -15.96
C PRO A 20 -5.99 -13.63 -15.33
N PRO A 21 -5.00 -14.50 -15.64
CA PRO A 21 -3.65 -14.42 -15.10
C PRO A 21 -2.86 -13.27 -15.75
N LYS A 22 -3.21 -12.04 -15.39
CA LYS A 22 -2.55 -10.83 -15.87
C LYS A 22 -1.55 -10.34 -14.81
N PRO A 23 -0.26 -10.20 -15.16
CA PRO A 23 0.75 -9.76 -14.20
C PRO A 23 0.56 -8.29 -13.83
N GLU A 24 0.80 -7.96 -12.56
CA GLU A 24 0.88 -6.58 -12.09
C GLU A 24 2.31 -6.22 -11.70
N LEU A 25 2.84 -5.09 -12.21
CA LEU A 25 4.18 -4.62 -11.85
C LEU A 25 4.36 -4.45 -10.33
N SER A 26 3.34 -3.95 -9.61
CA SER A 26 3.44 -3.78 -8.17
C SER A 26 3.56 -5.13 -7.45
N SER A 27 2.76 -6.11 -7.86
CA SER A 27 2.84 -7.49 -7.36
C SER A 27 4.21 -8.09 -7.66
N GLN A 28 4.74 -7.87 -8.86
CA GLN A 28 6.07 -8.33 -9.25
C GLN A 28 7.16 -7.80 -8.30
N PHE A 29 7.15 -6.50 -7.98
CA PHE A 29 8.11 -5.93 -7.04
C PHE A 29 8.04 -6.61 -5.66
N ILE A 30 6.83 -6.78 -5.14
CA ILE A 30 6.63 -7.35 -3.80
C ILE A 30 7.11 -8.80 -3.74
N TYR A 31 6.71 -9.65 -4.68
CA TYR A 31 7.00 -11.09 -4.63
C TYR A 31 8.40 -11.45 -5.14
N ASP A 32 8.85 -10.84 -6.24
CA ASP A 32 10.13 -11.23 -6.88
C ASP A 32 11.35 -10.54 -6.25
N TYR A 33 11.16 -9.48 -5.47
CA TYR A 33 12.27 -8.70 -4.93
C TYR A 33 12.17 -8.47 -3.43
N PHE A 34 11.05 -7.94 -2.93
CA PHE A 34 10.92 -7.66 -1.51
C PHE A 34 10.81 -8.94 -0.66
N PHE A 35 9.90 -9.86 -1.02
CA PHE A 35 9.70 -11.10 -0.26
C PHE A 35 10.85 -12.10 -0.37
N GLN A 36 11.73 -11.95 -1.37
CA GLN A 36 12.99 -12.71 -1.44
C GLN A 36 13.97 -12.33 -0.33
N GLN A 37 13.86 -11.12 0.23
CA GLN A 37 14.73 -10.60 1.28
C GLN A 37 14.00 -10.43 2.63
N TYR A 38 12.68 -10.33 2.62
CA TYR A 38 11.83 -10.20 3.80
C TYR A 38 10.68 -11.21 3.72
N PRO A 39 10.81 -12.41 4.31
CA PRO A 39 9.89 -13.52 4.06
C PRO A 39 8.41 -13.14 4.20
N MET A 40 7.59 -13.55 3.23
CA MET A 40 6.16 -13.23 3.16
C MET A 40 5.41 -13.60 4.45
N LYS A 41 5.71 -14.77 5.02
CA LYS A 41 5.10 -15.24 6.27
C LYS A 41 5.38 -14.31 7.44
N ASP A 42 6.62 -13.85 7.56
CA ASP A 42 7.03 -12.95 8.64
C ASP A 42 6.41 -11.57 8.46
N PHE A 43 6.29 -11.12 7.21
CA PHE A 43 5.59 -9.88 6.87
C PHE A 43 4.13 -9.92 7.30
N TYR A 44 3.34 -10.90 6.84
CA TYR A 44 1.90 -10.93 7.14
C TYR A 44 1.58 -11.27 8.60
N GLN A 45 2.53 -11.79 9.40
CA GLN A 45 2.38 -11.90 10.85
C GLN A 45 2.41 -10.54 11.58
N LYS A 46 2.93 -9.49 10.94
CA LYS A 46 3.20 -8.19 11.56
C LYS A 46 2.57 -7.00 10.84
N PHE A 47 2.25 -7.16 9.56
CA PHE A 47 1.77 -6.08 8.70
C PHE A 47 0.47 -6.47 7.99
N PHE A 48 -0.40 -5.47 7.86
CA PHE A 48 -1.62 -5.53 7.07
C PHE A 48 -1.54 -4.51 5.94
N ILE A 49 -1.77 -4.93 4.69
CA ILE A 49 -1.77 -4.04 3.53
C ILE A 49 -3.19 -3.54 3.30
N GLY A 50 -3.42 -2.26 3.60
CA GLY A 50 -4.65 -1.55 3.28
C GLY A 50 -4.52 -0.63 2.06
N ALA A 51 -5.48 0.27 1.91
CA ALA A 51 -5.47 1.31 0.89
C ALA A 51 -6.26 2.51 1.42
N VAL A 52 -5.80 3.73 1.12
CA VAL A 52 -6.49 4.97 1.51
C VAL A 52 -7.88 5.02 0.91
N CYS A 53 -8.01 4.62 -0.36
CA CYS A 53 -9.30 4.41 -1.02
C CYS A 53 -9.42 2.92 -1.37
N PRO A 54 -10.46 2.21 -0.90
CA PRO A 54 -10.65 0.79 -1.18
C PRO A 54 -11.22 0.50 -2.57
N LEU A 55 -11.64 1.54 -3.31
CA LEU A 55 -12.30 1.40 -4.60
C LEU A 55 -11.32 1.56 -5.75
N GLY A 56 -11.42 0.67 -6.74
CA GLY A 56 -10.83 0.87 -8.06
C GLY A 56 -11.71 1.82 -8.86
N LEU A 57 -11.11 2.86 -9.45
CA LEU A 57 -11.83 3.87 -10.22
C LEU A 57 -11.44 3.76 -11.69
N GLU A 58 -12.40 3.96 -12.58
CA GLU A 58 -12.22 3.87 -14.02
C GLU A 58 -12.95 5.02 -14.72
N CYS A 59 -12.31 5.59 -15.75
CA CYS A 59 -12.93 6.56 -16.65
C CYS A 59 -12.50 6.32 -18.10
N ASN A 60 -13.46 6.02 -18.96
CA ASN A 60 -13.27 5.71 -20.38
C ASN A 60 -12.24 4.60 -20.65
N GLY A 61 -12.39 3.47 -19.96
CA GLY A 61 -11.51 2.30 -20.02
C GLY A 61 -10.15 2.48 -19.33
N ARG A 62 -9.92 3.59 -18.62
CA ARG A 62 -8.63 3.89 -17.96
C ARG A 62 -8.77 3.93 -16.46
N ASN A 63 -7.93 3.15 -15.78
CA ASN A 63 -7.84 3.19 -14.32
C ASN A 63 -7.37 4.56 -13.84
N MET A 64 -8.01 5.06 -12.79
CA MET A 64 -7.71 6.33 -12.15
C MET A 64 -7.36 6.12 -10.68
N ASN A 65 -6.48 6.96 -10.16
CA ASN A 65 -6.30 7.10 -8.74
C ASN A 65 -7.41 7.97 -8.15
N TYR A 66 -7.69 7.79 -6.86
CA TYR A 66 -8.71 8.56 -6.14
C TYR A 66 -8.41 10.07 -6.06
N TYR A 67 -7.17 10.48 -6.37
CA TYR A 67 -6.72 11.87 -6.38
C TYR A 67 -6.59 12.48 -7.78
N ASP A 68 -6.92 11.74 -8.85
CA ASP A 68 -6.75 12.24 -10.23
C ASP A 68 -7.83 13.28 -10.62
N ASN A 69 -9.00 13.27 -9.96
CA ASN A 69 -10.06 14.27 -10.14
C ASN A 69 -10.34 15.02 -8.83
N LYS A 70 -10.21 16.35 -8.84
CA LYS A 70 -10.33 17.19 -7.63
C LYS A 70 -11.69 17.13 -6.97
N VAL A 71 -12.78 17.15 -7.74
CA VAL A 71 -14.15 17.16 -7.20
C VAL A 71 -14.45 15.81 -6.56
N PHE A 72 -14.13 14.73 -7.27
CA PHE A 72 -14.33 13.38 -6.77
C PHE A 72 -13.47 13.09 -5.53
N MET A 73 -12.18 13.45 -5.59
CA MET A 73 -11.26 13.36 -4.46
C MET A 73 -11.82 14.07 -3.23
N LYS A 74 -12.30 15.32 -3.38
CA LYS A 74 -12.89 16.07 -2.26
C LYS A 74 -14.06 15.31 -1.62
N ASN A 75 -15.00 14.83 -2.43
CA ASN A 75 -16.16 14.09 -1.92
C ASN A 75 -15.77 12.80 -1.19
N LEU A 76 -14.80 12.03 -1.73
CA LEU A 76 -14.28 10.84 -1.07
C LEU A 76 -13.60 11.16 0.27
N LEU A 77 -12.78 12.22 0.31
CA LEU A 77 -12.05 12.62 1.51
C LEU A 77 -12.95 13.17 2.61
N GLU A 78 -14.08 13.77 2.25
CA GLU A 78 -15.03 14.35 3.20
C GLU A 78 -16.01 13.31 3.76
N ASN A 79 -16.41 12.30 2.97
CA ASN A 79 -17.56 11.45 3.31
C ASN A 79 -17.28 9.95 3.41
N PHE A 80 -16.11 9.45 2.99
CA PHE A 80 -15.89 7.99 2.89
C PHE A 80 -14.52 7.52 3.37
N ILE A 81 -13.45 8.17 2.91
CA ILE A 81 -12.07 7.76 3.23
C ILE A 81 -11.78 7.78 4.74
N PRO A 82 -12.21 8.79 5.52
CA PRO A 82 -11.94 8.81 6.96
C PRO A 82 -12.52 7.59 7.69
N ASP A 83 -13.80 7.28 7.44
CA ASP A 83 -14.48 6.14 8.07
C ASP A 83 -13.86 4.81 7.64
N HIS A 84 -13.46 4.69 6.37
CA HIS A 84 -12.77 3.50 5.87
C HIS A 84 -11.40 3.30 6.55
N ILE A 85 -10.60 4.37 6.71
CA ILE A 85 -9.31 4.27 7.42
C ILE A 85 -9.55 3.83 8.87
N ASP A 86 -10.55 4.41 9.54
CA ASP A 86 -10.90 4.03 10.91
C ASP A 86 -11.31 2.56 11.02
N GLN A 87 -12.13 2.08 10.08
CA GLN A 87 -12.49 0.65 9.99
C GLN A 87 -11.27 -0.25 9.81
N GLN A 88 -10.30 0.12 8.96
CA GLN A 88 -9.06 -0.64 8.81
C GLN A 88 -8.23 -0.68 10.10
N ILE A 89 -8.20 0.41 10.86
CA ILE A 89 -7.54 0.45 12.18
C ILE A 89 -8.27 -0.49 13.15
N ASN A 90 -9.61 -0.45 13.15
CA ASN A 90 -10.46 -1.26 14.02
C ASN A 90 -10.41 -2.78 13.72
N LEU A 91 -9.81 -3.21 12.60
CA LEU A 91 -9.46 -4.62 12.37
C LEU A 91 -8.34 -5.14 13.29
N GLY A 92 -7.79 -4.30 14.16
CA GLY A 92 -6.69 -4.64 15.08
C GLY A 92 -5.33 -4.10 14.64
N CYS A 93 -5.30 -3.18 13.67
CA CYS A 93 -4.06 -2.53 13.24
C CYS A 93 -3.61 -1.47 14.25
N SER A 94 -2.30 -1.25 14.36
CA SER A 94 -1.77 -0.24 15.27
C SER A 94 -2.03 1.18 14.76
N ASN A 95 -2.54 2.05 15.63
CA ASN A 95 -2.59 3.51 15.40
C ASN A 95 -1.25 4.23 15.69
N LYS A 96 -0.17 3.49 15.99
CA LYS A 96 1.15 4.11 16.24
C LYS A 96 1.84 4.50 14.94
N VAL A 97 1.72 3.69 13.89
CA VAL A 97 2.44 3.92 12.64
C VAL A 97 1.73 3.33 11.42
N ALA A 98 1.74 4.07 10.32
CA ALA A 98 1.41 3.57 8.99
C ALA A 98 2.60 3.72 8.04
N ILE A 99 2.71 2.82 7.05
CA ILE A 99 3.66 2.94 5.94
C ILE A 99 2.87 3.26 4.67
N CYS A 100 3.07 4.45 4.12
CA CYS A 100 2.42 4.91 2.90
C CYS A 100 3.27 4.56 1.66
N LEU A 101 2.68 3.79 0.75
CA LEU A 101 3.29 3.43 -0.52
C LEU A 101 2.96 4.53 -1.55
N GLY A 102 3.98 5.29 -1.92
CA GLY A 102 3.87 6.43 -2.84
C GLY A 102 4.15 7.77 -2.14
N GLU A 103 5.25 8.39 -2.52
CA GLU A 103 5.78 9.59 -1.86
C GLU A 103 5.13 10.91 -2.32
N GLY A 104 4.31 10.85 -3.37
CA GLY A 104 3.68 12.02 -4.00
C GLY A 104 2.31 12.36 -3.40
N ILE A 105 1.29 12.36 -4.27
CA ILE A 105 -0.06 12.80 -3.90
C ILE A 105 -0.68 11.88 -2.84
N ASN A 106 -0.41 10.58 -2.88
CA ASN A 106 -0.91 9.62 -1.88
C ASN A 106 -0.45 10.01 -0.46
N TYR A 107 0.87 10.15 -0.25
CA TYR A 107 1.44 10.59 1.03
C TYR A 107 0.91 11.96 1.47
N SER A 108 0.96 12.97 0.60
CA SER A 108 0.51 14.32 0.99
C SER A 108 -0.99 14.38 1.32
N THR A 109 -1.80 13.53 0.71
CA THR A 109 -3.23 13.41 1.04
C THR A 109 -3.43 12.73 2.39
N LEU A 110 -2.77 11.59 2.62
CA LEU A 110 -2.85 10.86 3.87
C LEU A 110 -2.32 11.69 5.05
N ASP A 111 -1.25 12.44 4.85
CA ASP A 111 -0.67 13.33 5.86
C ASP A 111 -1.63 14.46 6.27
N LYS A 112 -2.35 15.05 5.30
CA LYS A 112 -3.40 16.04 5.57
C LYS A 112 -4.58 15.45 6.34
N LEU A 113 -5.04 14.26 5.95
CA LEU A 113 -6.09 13.55 6.68
C LEU A 113 -5.64 13.24 8.10
N ASN A 114 -4.42 12.74 8.26
CA ASN A 114 -3.85 12.41 9.56
C ASN A 114 -3.67 13.65 10.44
N SER A 115 -3.34 14.80 9.87
CA SER A 115 -3.31 16.08 10.60
C SER A 115 -4.68 16.44 11.18
N LYS A 116 -5.77 16.11 10.48
CA LYS A 116 -7.15 16.39 10.90
C LYS A 116 -7.69 15.36 11.90
N TYR A 117 -7.50 14.06 11.63
CA TYR A 117 -8.16 12.98 12.36
C TYR A 117 -7.23 12.22 13.30
N GLN A 118 -5.91 12.43 13.21
CA GLN A 118 -4.91 11.81 14.08
C GLN A 118 -4.95 10.27 14.08
N PHE A 119 -5.23 9.66 12.92
CA PHE A 119 -5.29 8.21 12.74
C PHE A 119 -4.02 7.48 13.21
N PHE A 120 -2.85 8.05 12.90
CA PHE A 120 -1.55 7.47 13.20
C PHE A 120 -0.63 8.50 13.87
N LYS A 121 0.15 8.08 14.87
CA LYS A 121 1.18 8.94 15.46
C LYS A 121 2.30 9.28 14.48
N LYS A 122 2.60 8.37 13.54
CA LYS A 122 3.62 8.57 12.51
C LYS A 122 3.20 7.94 11.19
N ILE A 123 3.46 8.63 10.09
CA ILE A 123 3.38 8.05 8.75
C ILE A 123 4.81 7.97 8.20
N LEU A 124 5.26 6.77 7.89
CA LEU A 124 6.46 6.51 7.11
C LEU A 124 6.07 6.46 5.63
N LYS A 125 6.98 6.80 4.73
CA LYS A 125 6.73 6.75 3.29
C LYS A 125 7.80 5.94 2.59
N VAL A 126 7.38 5.24 1.54
CA VAL A 126 8.25 4.48 0.63
C VAL A 126 7.81 4.73 -0.80
N SER A 127 8.71 4.59 -1.76
CA SER A 127 8.37 4.74 -3.19
C SER A 127 7.35 3.68 -3.61
N HIS A 128 6.37 4.04 -4.43
CA HIS A 128 5.31 3.09 -4.85
C HIS A 128 5.91 1.96 -5.72
N PRO A 129 5.51 0.68 -5.53
CA PRO A 129 6.08 -0.44 -6.28
C PRO A 129 5.98 -0.28 -7.80
N ARG A 130 4.81 0.14 -8.31
CA ARG A 130 4.63 0.47 -9.73
C ARG A 130 5.64 1.51 -10.24
N TYR A 131 5.88 2.60 -9.50
CA TYR A 131 6.84 3.62 -9.90
C TYR A 131 8.26 3.05 -9.97
N ILE A 132 8.64 2.24 -8.98
CA ILE A 132 9.96 1.58 -8.95
C ILE A 132 10.15 0.71 -10.19
N MET A 133 9.17 -0.15 -10.48
CA MET A 133 9.24 -1.09 -11.60
C MET A 133 9.21 -0.41 -12.97
N GLN A 134 8.51 0.71 -13.09
CA GLN A 134 8.42 1.46 -14.34
C GLN A 134 9.66 2.33 -14.61
N TYR A 135 10.19 3.00 -13.59
CA TYR A 135 11.15 4.09 -13.79
C TYR A 135 12.50 3.88 -13.11
N LYS A 136 12.58 2.97 -12.13
CA LYS A 136 13.75 2.80 -11.25
C LYS A 136 14.25 1.37 -11.16
N ARG A 137 13.96 0.53 -12.16
CA ARG A 137 14.30 -0.90 -12.16
C ARG A 137 15.80 -1.18 -11.94
N LYS A 138 16.70 -0.29 -12.41
CA LYS A 138 18.14 -0.42 -12.19
C LYS A 138 18.57 -0.27 -10.72
N GLN A 139 17.73 0.34 -9.89
CA GLN A 139 17.97 0.64 -8.47
C GLN A 139 17.09 -0.22 -7.55
N ILE A 140 16.55 -1.33 -8.06
CA ILE A 140 15.51 -2.10 -7.36
C ILE A 140 15.93 -2.56 -5.96
N ASN A 141 17.20 -2.94 -5.79
CA ASN A 141 17.73 -3.38 -4.50
C ASN A 141 17.74 -2.25 -3.46
N ASP A 142 18.03 -1.01 -3.87
CA ASP A 142 17.99 0.15 -2.97
C ASP A 142 16.57 0.39 -2.46
N TYR A 143 15.58 0.21 -3.33
CA TYR A 143 14.17 0.32 -2.95
C TYR A 143 13.68 -0.86 -2.10
N VAL A 144 14.15 -2.08 -2.33
CA VAL A 144 13.88 -3.20 -1.41
C VAL A 144 14.41 -2.88 -0.01
N GLN A 145 15.64 -2.35 0.09
CA GLN A 145 16.21 -1.94 1.37
C GLN A 145 15.44 -0.78 2.01
N GLN A 146 14.92 0.16 1.22
CA GLN A 146 14.01 1.20 1.71
C GLN A 146 12.78 0.59 2.41
N TYR A 147 12.15 -0.42 1.80
CA TYR A 147 10.97 -1.11 2.36
C TYR A 147 11.32 -1.86 3.65
N ILE A 148 12.41 -2.63 3.66
CA ILE A 148 12.86 -3.39 4.83
C ILE A 148 13.15 -2.44 6.00
N ASN A 149 13.86 -1.34 5.74
CA ASN A 149 14.16 -0.34 6.76
C ASN A 149 12.89 0.33 7.31
N ALA A 150 11.91 0.62 6.45
CA ALA A 150 10.61 1.14 6.88
C ALA A 150 9.86 0.14 7.77
N CYS A 151 9.87 -1.16 7.42
CA CYS A 151 9.27 -2.22 8.24
C CYS A 151 9.95 -2.30 9.62
N HIS A 152 11.28 -2.34 9.67
CA HIS A 152 12.02 -2.36 10.93
C HIS A 152 11.75 -1.13 11.80
N LEU A 153 11.70 0.07 11.21
CA LEU A 153 11.38 1.29 11.94
C LEU A 153 9.95 1.27 12.47
N ALA A 154 8.97 0.81 11.67
CA ALA A 154 7.59 0.69 12.09
C ALA A 154 7.45 -0.25 13.30
N LEU A 155 8.07 -1.43 13.26
CA LEU A 155 8.05 -2.37 14.40
C LEU A 155 8.64 -1.75 15.67
N LYS A 156 9.76 -1.02 15.55
CA LYS A 156 10.35 -0.29 16.69
C LYS A 156 9.41 0.77 17.26
N LEU A 157 8.61 1.44 16.43
CA LEU A 157 7.62 2.44 16.87
C LEU A 157 6.40 1.78 17.53
N VAL A 158 6.02 0.58 17.11
CA VAL A 158 4.90 -0.15 17.71
C VAL A 158 5.27 -0.71 19.09
N SER A 159 6.51 -1.18 19.26
CA SER A 159 6.98 -1.78 20.52
C SER A 159 7.32 -0.77 21.63
N LYS A 160 7.40 0.52 21.32
CA LYS A 160 7.57 1.61 22.31
C LYS A 160 6.22 2.12 22.79
#